data_AF-A0A0W0XTX1-F1
#
_entry.id   AF-A0A0W0XTX1-F1
#
_cell.length_a   1.000
_cell.length_b   1.000
_cell.length_c   1.000
_cell.angle_alpha   90.00
_cell.angle_beta   90.00
_cell.angle_gamma   90.00
#
_symmetry.space_group_name_H-M   'P 1'
#
loop_
_entity.id
_entity.type
_entity.pdbx_description
1 polymer ?
#
loop_
_entity_poly.entity_id
_entity_poly.type
_entity_poly.pdbx_seq_one_letter_code
_entity_poly.pdbx_strand_id
1 'polypeptide(L)'
;MYLISSMDLQLYSKSKNPHSSFPEKFELQFYQAFHTLKKLGCDYLYFLGIENQISYRFCTHEHWMDIYNTEKLILNDPLRRVTETSNFILIPWEQITHLNGKEKNTMCARVSYGFYNGLTISRQFLNRKFIFAFATELREHDLARFLMLENMDVLECLVNTFIKLFDQYLHFIDKPYYKPYLC
;
A
#
# COMPACT_ATOMS: atom_id res chain seq x y z
N MET A 1 -27.08 -2.26 3.16
CA MET A 1 -26.39 -3.53 2.90
C MET A 1 -25.72 -3.38 1.54
N TYR A 2 -24.52 -2.80 1.50
CA TYR A 2 -23.87 -2.45 0.23
C TYR A 2 -23.13 -3.68 -0.30
N LEU A 3 -23.56 -4.11 -1.49
CA LEU A 3 -22.97 -5.20 -2.26
C LEU A 3 -21.48 -4.91 -2.48
N ILE A 4 -20.66 -5.88 -2.11
CA ILE A 4 -19.31 -6.05 -2.62
C ILE A 4 -19.38 -5.89 -4.15
N SER A 5 -18.68 -4.91 -4.71
CA SER A 5 -18.65 -4.71 -6.16
C SER A 5 -18.22 -6.03 -6.82
N SER A 6 -19.08 -6.59 -7.66
CA SER A 6 -18.92 -7.89 -8.30
C SER A 6 -17.65 -7.99 -9.17
N MET A 7 -17.02 -6.85 -9.49
CA MET A 7 -15.75 -6.78 -10.23
C MET A 7 -14.57 -7.34 -9.42
N ASP A 8 -14.51 -7.12 -8.10
CA ASP A 8 -13.35 -7.54 -7.30
C ASP A 8 -13.36 -9.03 -6.96
N LEU A 9 -14.55 -9.64 -6.82
CA LEU A 9 -14.69 -11.09 -6.64
C LEU A 9 -14.24 -11.86 -7.89
N GLN A 10 -14.42 -11.28 -9.08
CA GLN A 10 -13.95 -11.89 -10.33
C GLN A 10 -12.42 -11.80 -10.46
N LEU A 11 -11.80 -10.67 -10.06
CA LEU A 11 -10.33 -10.52 -10.00
C LEU A 11 -9.68 -11.43 -8.94
N TYR A 12 -10.34 -11.64 -7.79
CA TYR A 12 -9.88 -12.54 -6.73
C TYR A 12 -9.95 -14.04 -7.10
N SER A 13 -10.86 -14.44 -8.00
CA SER A 13 -11.08 -15.85 -8.33
C SER A 13 -10.07 -16.46 -9.31
N LYS A 14 -9.27 -15.65 -10.00
CA LYS A 14 -8.41 -16.12 -11.11
C LYS A 14 -6.90 -15.86 -10.97
N SER A 15 -6.43 -15.13 -9.97
CA SER A 15 -5.00 -14.89 -9.79
C SER A 15 -4.57 -14.99 -8.33
N LYS A 16 -3.43 -15.65 -8.08
CA LYS A 16 -2.78 -15.67 -6.76
C LYS A 16 -2.26 -14.28 -6.34
N ASN A 17 -2.31 -13.28 -7.22
CA ASN A 17 -1.89 -11.92 -6.95
C ASN A 17 -2.76 -10.93 -7.74
N PRO A 18 -3.73 -10.23 -7.12
CA PRO A 18 -4.65 -9.34 -7.83
C PRO A 18 -3.97 -8.03 -8.31
N HIS A 19 -2.72 -7.80 -7.94
CA HIS A 19 -1.96 -6.60 -8.29
C HIS A 19 -0.68 -6.96 -9.05
N SER A 20 -0.35 -6.16 -10.06
CA SER A 20 0.92 -6.30 -10.77
C SER A 20 2.07 -5.82 -9.90
N SER A 21 3.18 -6.57 -9.87
CA SER A 21 4.43 -6.12 -9.25
C SER A 21 5.23 -5.26 -10.23
N PHE A 22 6.07 -4.38 -9.69
CA PHE A 22 6.98 -3.59 -10.52
C PHE A 22 8.15 -4.47 -11.02
N PRO A 23 8.78 -4.12 -12.15
CA PRO A 23 10.05 -4.72 -12.54
C PRO A 23 11.13 -4.44 -11.48
N GLU A 24 12.08 -5.36 -11.32
CA GLU A 24 13.16 -5.30 -10.31
C GLU A 24 13.84 -3.93 -10.21
N LYS A 25 14.12 -3.29 -11.36
CA LYS A 25 14.72 -1.94 -11.40
C LYS A 25 13.91 -0.91 -10.62
N PHE A 26 12.59 -0.91 -10.77
CA PHE A 26 11.70 0.02 -10.07
C PHE A 26 11.54 -0.39 -8.60
N GLU A 27 11.45 -1.70 -8.31
CA GLU A 27 11.42 -2.18 -6.92
C GLU A 27 12.67 -1.74 -6.14
N LEU A 28 13.86 -1.82 -6.75
CA LEU A 28 15.10 -1.32 -6.14
C LEU A 28 15.04 0.19 -5.84
N GLN A 29 14.45 0.99 -6.73
CA GLN A 29 14.29 2.43 -6.50
C GLN A 29 13.31 2.72 -5.36
N PHE A 30 12.20 1.98 -5.28
CA PHE A 30 11.26 2.06 -4.16
C PHE A 30 11.91 1.66 -2.84
N TYR A 31 12.70 0.57 -2.83
CA TYR A 31 13.47 0.15 -1.66
C TYR A 31 14.48 1.21 -1.21
N GLN A 32 15.20 1.82 -2.14
CA GLN A 32 16.16 2.89 -1.85
C GLN A 32 15.47 4.12 -1.24
N ALA A 33 14.31 4.52 -1.79
CA ALA A 33 13.53 5.61 -1.22
C ALA A 33 13.01 5.28 0.19
N PHE A 34 12.53 4.05 0.40
CA PHE A 34 12.06 3.56 1.70
C PHE A 34 13.14 3.52 2.77
N HIS A 35 14.41 3.29 2.40
CA HIS A 35 15.51 3.18 3.35
C HIS A 35 15.62 4.38 4.32
N THR A 36 15.18 5.57 3.91
CA THR A 36 15.12 6.77 4.77
C THR A 36 14.15 6.58 5.94
N LEU A 37 12.94 6.06 5.70
CA LEU A 37 11.99 5.78 6.78
C LEU A 37 12.40 4.56 7.61
N LYS A 38 13.12 3.60 7.03
CA LYS A 38 13.65 2.46 7.80
C LYS A 38 14.60 2.90 8.91
N LYS A 39 15.43 3.92 8.66
CA LYS A 39 16.30 4.52 9.70
C LYS A 39 15.52 5.21 10.83
N LEU A 40 14.26 5.54 10.59
CA LEU A 40 13.34 6.18 11.53
C LEU A 40 12.47 5.18 12.28
N GLY A 41 12.71 3.88 12.16
CA GLY A 41 11.93 2.83 12.84
C GLY A 41 10.68 2.37 12.07
N CYS A 42 10.54 2.73 10.79
CA CYS A 42 9.52 2.16 9.91
C CYS A 42 10.05 0.88 9.26
N ASP A 43 9.65 -0.28 9.76
CA ASP A 43 10.16 -1.57 9.28
C ASP A 43 9.41 -2.09 8.06
N TYR A 44 8.12 -1.74 7.95
CA TYR A 44 7.23 -2.17 6.88
C TYR A 44 6.70 -0.99 6.07
N LEU A 45 6.69 -1.18 4.75
CA LEU A 45 5.98 -0.37 3.78
C LEU A 45 5.24 -1.27 2.79
N TYR A 46 3.96 -0.93 2.57
CA TYR A 46 3.17 -1.32 1.41
C TYR A 46 2.71 -0.09 0.65
N PHE A 47 2.90 -0.12 -0.66
CA PHE A 47 2.46 0.88 -1.61
C PHE A 47 1.56 0.24 -2.66
N LEU A 48 0.46 0.92 -2.98
CA LEU A 48 -0.45 0.56 -4.06
C LEU A 48 -0.78 1.81 -4.88
N GLY A 49 -0.38 1.82 -6.14
CA GLY A 49 -0.77 2.81 -7.13
C GLY A 49 -1.86 2.26 -8.04
N ILE A 50 -2.93 3.02 -8.26
CA ILE A 50 -4.08 2.62 -9.08
C ILE A 50 -4.31 3.67 -10.16
N GLU A 51 -4.29 3.24 -11.42
CA GLU A 51 -4.64 4.04 -12.59
C GLU A 51 -5.55 3.22 -13.51
N ASN A 52 -6.66 3.80 -13.97
CA ASN A 52 -7.57 3.16 -14.93
C ASN A 52 -7.99 1.72 -14.55
N GLN A 53 -8.26 1.48 -13.25
CA GLN A 53 -8.57 0.16 -12.67
C GLN A 53 -7.43 -0.87 -12.68
N ILE A 54 -6.24 -0.48 -13.14
CA ILE A 54 -5.02 -1.28 -13.05
C ILE A 54 -4.28 -0.85 -11.79
N SER A 55 -3.86 -1.84 -11.00
CA SER A 55 -3.19 -1.62 -9.73
C SER A 55 -1.80 -2.23 -9.71
N TYR A 56 -0.82 -1.46 -9.25
CA TYR A 56 0.56 -1.88 -9.08
C TYR A 56 0.98 -1.77 -7.63
N ARG A 57 1.61 -2.80 -7.10
CA ARG A 57 2.02 -2.87 -5.70
C ARG A 57 3.52 -2.95 -5.53
N PHE A 58 3.99 -2.39 -4.44
CA PHE A 58 5.32 -2.60 -3.90
C PHE A 58 5.19 -2.92 -2.40
N CYS A 59 5.89 -3.95 -1.92
CA CYS A 59 5.88 -4.34 -0.53
C CYS A 59 7.30 -4.70 -0.07
N THR A 60 7.61 -4.34 1.17
CA THR A 60 8.88 -4.70 1.82
C THR A 60 8.89 -6.11 2.42
N HIS A 61 7.70 -6.69 2.61
CA HIS A 61 7.49 -7.99 3.26
C HIS A 61 6.49 -8.83 2.45
N GLU A 62 6.98 -9.60 1.47
CA GLU A 62 6.10 -10.45 0.62
C GLU A 62 5.44 -11.57 1.44
N HIS A 63 6.12 -12.13 2.44
CA HIS A 63 5.56 -13.22 3.25
C HIS A 63 4.26 -12.82 3.98
N TRP A 64 4.20 -11.60 4.50
CA TRP A 64 2.97 -11.06 5.10
C TRP A 64 1.83 -11.01 4.08
N MET A 65 2.12 -10.65 2.83
CA MET A 65 1.10 -10.58 1.78
C MET A 65 0.57 -11.97 1.41
N ASP A 66 1.41 -13.00 1.43
CA ASP A 66 0.98 -14.38 1.21
C ASP A 66 -0.04 -14.82 2.27
N ILE A 67 0.24 -14.54 3.54
CA ILE A 67 -0.67 -14.82 4.66
C ILE A 67 -1.94 -13.97 4.54
N TYR A 68 -1.79 -12.68 4.32
CA TYR A 68 -2.90 -11.73 4.19
C TYR A 68 -3.92 -12.17 3.14
N ASN A 69 -3.42 -12.75 2.04
CA ASN A 69 -4.24 -13.35 0.99
C ASN A 69 -4.80 -14.74 1.36
N THR A 70 -3.95 -15.63 1.88
CA THR A 70 -4.32 -17.03 2.20
C THR A 70 -5.41 -17.09 3.28
N GLU A 71 -5.26 -16.26 4.31
CA GLU A 71 -6.21 -16.10 5.42
C GLU A 71 -7.40 -15.19 5.06
N LYS A 72 -7.43 -14.65 3.82
CA LYS A 72 -8.49 -13.77 3.31
C LYS A 72 -8.75 -12.54 4.20
N LEU A 73 -7.69 -12.03 4.83
CA LEU A 73 -7.76 -10.89 5.75
C LEU A 73 -8.26 -9.62 5.05
N ILE A 74 -7.89 -9.46 3.78
CA ILE A 74 -8.37 -8.42 2.86
C ILE A 74 -9.90 -8.23 2.86
N LEU A 75 -10.68 -9.30 3.06
CA LEU A 75 -12.15 -9.24 3.02
C LEU A 75 -12.74 -8.53 4.24
N ASN A 76 -11.97 -8.41 5.31
CA ASN A 76 -12.36 -7.77 6.56
C ASN A 76 -11.30 -6.75 7.00
N ASP A 77 -10.55 -6.16 6.06
CA ASP A 77 -9.57 -5.14 6.40
C ASP A 77 -10.26 -3.77 6.56
N PRO A 78 -10.32 -3.21 7.78
CA PRO A 78 -10.92 -1.90 7.99
C PRO A 78 -10.09 -0.77 7.33
N LEU A 79 -8.78 -0.94 7.15
CA LEU A 79 -7.92 0.04 6.47
C LEU A 79 -8.27 0.11 4.98
N ARG A 80 -8.45 -1.03 4.31
CA ARG A 80 -9.01 -1.09 2.96
C ARG A 80 -10.35 -0.38 2.86
N ARG A 81 -11.30 -0.70 3.74
CA ARG A 81 -12.65 -0.09 3.72
C ARG A 81 -12.62 1.44 3.76
N VAL A 82 -11.80 2.02 4.65
CA VAL A 82 -11.72 3.49 4.77
C VAL A 82 -10.94 4.13 3.63
N THR A 83 -9.91 3.45 3.11
CA THR A 83 -9.11 4.00 2.02
C THR A 83 -9.86 3.95 0.70
N GLU A 84 -10.63 2.90 0.38
CA GLU A 84 -11.35 2.77 -0.89
C GLU A 84 -12.31 3.92 -1.17
N THR A 85 -13.01 4.40 -0.15
CA THR A 85 -14.05 5.43 -0.28
C THR A 85 -13.53 6.87 -0.14
N SER A 86 -12.28 7.03 0.31
CA SER A 86 -11.71 8.34 0.60
C SER A 86 -10.86 8.87 -0.56
N ASN A 87 -11.01 10.16 -0.88
CA ASN A 87 -10.11 10.88 -1.79
C ASN A 87 -8.79 11.21 -1.09
N PHE A 88 -8.85 11.52 0.20
CA PHE A 88 -7.69 11.71 1.04
C PHE A 88 -8.00 11.20 2.44
N ILE A 89 -7.11 10.40 3.00
CA ILE A 89 -7.16 10.01 4.40
C ILE A 89 -5.74 9.76 4.88
N LEU A 90 -5.49 10.13 6.13
CA LEU A 90 -4.27 9.82 6.87
C LEU A 90 -4.72 9.32 8.22
N ILE A 91 -4.45 8.05 8.53
CA ILE A 91 -5.03 7.37 9.69
C ILE A 91 -3.98 6.54 10.45
N PRO A 92 -3.65 6.92 11.68
CA PRO A 92 -2.98 6.04 12.63
C PRO A 92 -3.82 4.79 12.86
N TRP A 93 -3.20 3.62 12.85
CA TRP A 93 -3.93 2.35 12.97
C TRP A 93 -4.65 2.18 14.30
N GLU A 94 -4.21 2.85 15.36
CA GLU A 94 -4.91 2.87 16.66
C GLU A 94 -6.26 3.60 16.61
N GLN A 95 -6.45 4.50 15.63
CA GLN A 95 -7.65 5.31 15.47
C GLN A 95 -8.68 4.67 14.53
N ILE A 96 -8.39 3.49 13.97
CA ILE A 96 -9.32 2.80 13.09
C ILE A 96 -10.50 2.24 13.87
N THR A 97 -11.72 2.56 13.42
CA THR A 97 -12.94 1.98 14.00
C THR A 97 -13.26 0.65 13.33
N HIS A 98 -13.54 -0.37 14.15
CA HIS A 98 -14.00 -1.69 13.69
C HIS A 98 -15.53 -1.75 13.66
N LEU A 99 -16.10 -2.19 12.54
CA LEU A 99 -17.55 -2.39 12.39
C LEU A 99 -18.02 -3.73 12.97
N ASN A 100 -17.12 -4.72 13.06
CA ASN A 100 -17.44 -6.06 13.53
C ASN A 100 -16.21 -6.78 14.08
N GLY A 101 -16.42 -7.95 14.69
CA GLY A 101 -15.34 -8.76 15.27
C GLY A 101 -14.34 -9.29 14.25
N LYS A 102 -14.71 -9.46 12.98
CA LYS A 102 -13.79 -9.90 11.92
C LYS A 102 -12.78 -8.80 11.58
N GLU A 103 -13.22 -7.54 11.48
CA GLU A 103 -12.31 -6.41 11.28
C GLU A 103 -11.32 -6.27 12.45
N LYS A 104 -11.81 -6.42 13.68
CA LYS A 104 -10.94 -6.45 14.86
C LYS A 104 -9.92 -7.58 14.78
N ASN A 105 -10.34 -8.79 14.39
CA ASN A 105 -9.44 -9.93 14.26
C ASN A 105 -8.38 -9.71 13.17
N THR A 106 -8.74 -9.12 12.03
CA THR A 106 -7.77 -8.73 10.98
C THR A 106 -6.72 -7.77 11.54
N MET A 107 -7.14 -6.73 12.26
CA MET A 107 -6.21 -5.78 12.90
C MET A 107 -5.44 -6.37 14.08
N CYS A 108 -5.88 -7.49 14.67
CA CYS A 108 -5.10 -8.23 15.65
C CYS A 108 -4.10 -9.19 14.98
N ALA A 109 -4.43 -9.77 13.82
CA ALA A 109 -3.56 -10.74 13.14
C ALA A 109 -2.19 -10.14 12.79
N ARG A 110 -2.13 -8.87 12.36
CA ARG A 110 -0.89 -8.15 12.06
C ARG A 110 0.12 -8.16 13.22
N VAL A 111 -0.37 -8.17 14.47
CA VAL A 111 0.45 -8.16 15.69
C VAL A 111 1.27 -9.45 15.82
N SER A 112 0.69 -10.58 15.39
CA SER A 112 1.39 -11.87 15.34
C SER A 112 2.55 -11.90 14.34
N TYR A 113 2.59 -10.93 13.42
CA TYR A 113 3.63 -10.76 12.41
C TYR A 113 4.53 -9.55 12.69
N GLY A 114 4.51 -9.06 13.93
CA GLY A 114 5.39 -7.98 14.36
C GLY A 114 4.88 -6.58 14.04
N PHE A 115 3.80 -6.39 13.25
CA PHE A 115 3.34 -5.04 12.95
C PHE A 115 2.48 -4.49 14.09
N TYR A 116 3.07 -3.70 14.99
CA TYR A 116 2.42 -3.24 16.22
C TYR A 116 1.74 -1.88 16.09
N ASN A 117 2.42 -0.92 15.47
CA ASN A 117 1.90 0.42 15.19
C ASN A 117 2.08 0.75 13.72
N GLY A 118 1.24 1.62 13.19
CA GLY A 118 1.30 1.97 11.79
C GLY A 118 0.45 3.15 11.41
N LEU A 119 0.66 3.60 10.18
CA LEU A 119 0.03 4.75 9.57
C LEU A 119 -0.42 4.35 8.16
N THR A 120 -1.67 4.62 7.81
CA THR A 120 -2.14 4.48 6.43
C THR A 120 -2.43 5.85 5.84
N ILE A 121 -1.95 6.09 4.62
CA ILE A 121 -2.24 7.28 3.83
C ILE A 121 -2.91 6.84 2.54
N SER A 122 -4.06 7.40 2.20
CA SER A 122 -4.60 7.32 0.84
C SER A 122 -4.77 8.72 0.28
N ARG A 123 -4.41 8.88 -1.00
CA ARG A 123 -4.50 10.15 -1.71
C ARG A 123 -4.90 9.90 -3.15
N GLN A 124 -5.88 10.66 -3.62
CA GLN A 124 -6.26 10.75 -5.02
C GLN A 124 -5.61 11.99 -5.64
N PHE A 125 -4.95 11.81 -6.76
CA PHE A 125 -4.23 12.86 -7.48
C PHE A 125 -4.21 12.53 -8.98
N LEU A 126 -4.56 13.50 -9.85
CA LEU A 126 -4.60 13.33 -11.31
C LEU A 126 -5.35 12.05 -11.78
N ASN A 127 -6.53 11.78 -11.23
CA ASN A 127 -7.34 10.56 -11.48
C ASN A 127 -6.66 9.23 -11.10
N ARG A 128 -5.55 9.28 -10.38
CA ARG A 128 -4.86 8.12 -9.81
C ARG A 128 -5.12 8.06 -8.32
N LYS A 129 -5.16 6.85 -7.77
CA LYS A 129 -5.27 6.62 -6.33
C LYS A 129 -4.01 5.96 -5.81
N PHE A 130 -3.47 6.51 -4.74
CA PHE A 130 -2.29 6.03 -4.07
C PHE A 130 -2.65 5.63 -2.65
N ILE A 131 -2.18 4.46 -2.22
CA ILE A 131 -2.33 3.97 -0.85
C ILE A 131 -0.95 3.58 -0.33
N PHE A 132 -0.63 4.05 0.86
CA PHE A 132 0.58 3.74 1.60
C PHE A 132 0.17 3.18 2.96
N ALA A 133 0.81 2.10 3.39
CA ALA A 133 0.68 1.56 4.72
C ALA A 133 2.08 1.37 5.30
N PHE A 134 2.36 2.08 6.39
CA PHE A 134 3.62 2.07 7.13
C PHE A 134 3.42 1.32 8.44
N ALA A 135 4.37 0.48 8.84
CA ALA A 135 4.33 -0.16 10.16
C ALA A 135 5.72 -0.32 10.77
N THR A 136 5.75 -0.51 12.09
CA THR A 136 6.95 -0.78 12.86
C THR A 136 6.84 -2.11 13.60
N GLU A 137 7.98 -2.78 13.73
CA GLU A 137 8.19 -3.95 14.59
C GLU A 137 8.47 -3.57 16.05
N LEU A 138 8.68 -2.28 16.32
CA LEU A 138 8.94 -1.76 17.65
C LEU A 138 7.62 -1.46 18.36
N ARG A 139 7.22 -2.34 19.28
CA ARG A 139 5.95 -2.22 20.03
C ARG A 139 5.74 -0.88 20.73
N GLU A 140 6.79 -0.33 21.33
CA GLU A 140 6.74 0.93 22.08
C GLU A 140 6.94 2.16 21.18
N HIS A 141 7.21 1.95 19.89
CA HIS A 141 7.38 3.05 18.94
C HIS A 141 6.02 3.44 18.34
N ASP A 142 5.51 4.60 18.75
CA ASP A 142 4.36 5.23 18.11
C ASP A 142 4.80 5.86 16.78
N LEU A 143 4.90 4.99 15.76
CA LEU A 143 5.34 5.36 14.42
C LEU A 143 4.45 6.45 13.80
N ALA A 144 3.14 6.37 14.01
CA ALA A 144 2.20 7.30 13.39
C ALA A 144 2.42 8.72 13.92
N ARG A 145 2.46 8.90 15.25
CA ARG A 145 2.75 10.20 15.86
C ARG A 145 4.14 10.70 15.47
N PHE A 146 5.14 9.82 15.49
CA PHE A 146 6.52 10.17 15.16
C PHE A 146 6.67 10.67 13.72
N LEU A 147 6.05 9.99 12.75
CA LEU A 147 6.08 10.42 11.36
C LEU A 147 5.26 11.68 11.11
N MET A 148 4.08 11.81 11.75
CA MET A 148 3.18 12.94 11.50
C MET A 148 3.60 14.23 12.18
N LEU A 149 4.13 14.17 13.41
CA LEU A 149 4.43 15.36 14.21
C LEU A 149 5.90 15.75 14.16
N GLU A 150 6.80 14.77 14.03
CA GLU A 150 8.25 15.00 14.17
C GLU A 150 8.99 14.88 12.82
N ASN A 151 8.45 14.13 11.84
CA ASN A 151 9.14 13.82 10.59
C ASN A 151 8.25 13.98 9.33
N MET A 152 7.31 14.93 9.36
CA MET A 152 6.32 15.11 8.29
C MET A 152 6.99 15.40 6.93
N ASP A 153 8.04 16.23 6.91
CA ASP A 153 8.77 16.57 5.68
C ASP A 153 9.41 15.32 5.03
N VAL A 154 9.93 14.40 5.84
CA VAL A 154 10.54 13.16 5.36
C VAL A 154 9.46 12.23 4.79
N LEU A 155 8.32 12.13 5.48
CA LEU A 155 7.17 11.35 5.03
C LEU A 155 6.61 11.89 3.71
N GLU A 156 6.41 13.21 3.60
CA GLU A 156 5.93 13.86 2.38
C GLU A 156 6.92 13.68 1.23
N CYS A 157 8.23 13.84 1.49
CA CYS A 157 9.28 13.60 0.50
C CYS A 157 9.21 12.16 -0.05
N LEU A 158 9.03 11.17 0.83
CA LEU A 158 8.86 9.77 0.41
C LEU A 158 7.60 9.58 -0.43
N VAL A 159 6.44 10.05 0.03
CA VAL A 159 5.17 9.92 -0.71
C VAL A 159 5.29 10.52 -2.10
N ASN A 160 5.85 11.73 -2.22
CA ASN A 160 6.07 12.39 -3.50
C ASN A 160 7.08 11.63 -4.37
N THR A 161 8.11 11.03 -3.78
CA THR A 161 9.08 10.20 -4.51
C THR A 161 8.43 8.94 -5.08
N PHE A 162 7.58 8.28 -4.31
CA PHE A 162 6.85 7.10 -4.77
C PHE A 162 5.87 7.42 -5.90
N ILE A 163 5.14 8.53 -5.80
CA ILE A 163 4.26 9.00 -6.88
C ILE A 163 5.08 9.27 -8.15
N LYS A 164 6.22 9.96 -8.05
CA LYS A 164 7.11 10.20 -9.19
C LYS A 164 7.63 8.91 -9.82
N LEU A 165 8.04 7.93 -9.01
CA LEU A 165 8.50 6.62 -9.50
C LEU A 165 7.38 5.86 -10.21
N PHE A 166 6.16 5.93 -9.68
CA PHE A 166 4.98 5.37 -10.32
C PHE A 166 4.71 6.03 -11.68
N ASP A 167 4.75 7.36 -11.75
CA ASP A 167 4.56 8.10 -13.00
C ASP A 167 5.63 7.76 -14.04
N GLN A 168 6.88 7.61 -13.61
CA GLN A 168 7.99 7.17 -14.46
C GLN A 168 7.77 5.75 -14.99
N TYR A 169 7.25 4.85 -14.15
CA TYR A 169 6.93 3.49 -14.54
C TYR A 169 5.81 3.46 -15.58
N LEU A 170 4.71 4.17 -15.35
CA LEU A 170 3.61 4.28 -16.30
C LEU A 170 4.09 4.83 -17.65
N HIS A 171 4.89 5.89 -17.64
CA HIS A 171 5.49 6.43 -18.86
C HIS A 171 6.44 5.43 -19.55
N PHE A 172 7.12 4.57 -18.79
CA PHE A 172 7.99 3.53 -19.35
C PHE A 172 7.20 2.43 -20.06
N ILE A 173 6.06 2.01 -19.50
CA ILE A 173 5.21 0.96 -20.10
C ILE A 173 4.27 1.49 -21.19
N ASP A 174 3.86 2.76 -21.12
CA ASP A 174 3.01 3.41 -22.13
C ASP A 174 3.77 3.81 -23.39
N LYS A 175 5.11 3.80 -23.38
CA LYS A 175 5.88 3.94 -24.61
C LYS A 175 5.55 2.75 -25.50
N PRO A 176 4.91 2.95 -26.67
CA PRO A 176 4.80 1.86 -27.62
C PRO A 176 6.23 1.39 -27.91
N TYR A 177 6.45 0.08 -27.82
CA TYR A 177 7.60 -0.53 -28.50
C TYR A 177 7.56 0.00 -29.93
N TYR A 178 8.44 0.95 -30.25
CA TYR A 178 8.77 1.28 -31.62
C TYR A 178 9.23 -0.05 -32.22
N LYS A 179 8.34 -0.72 -32.96
CA LYS A 179 8.75 -1.74 -33.90
C LYS A 179 9.70 -1.00 -34.83
N PRO A 180 11.01 -1.31 -34.86
CA PRO A 180 11.83 -0.81 -35.94
C PRO A 180 11.17 -1.36 -37.20
N TYR A 181 10.71 -0.46 -38.06
CA TYR A 181 10.30 -0.83 -39.40
C TYR A 181 11.50 -1.57 -40.02
N LEU A 182 11.33 -2.88 -40.22
CA LEU A 182 12.17 -3.63 -41.14
C LEU A 182 11.83 -3.09 -42.53
N CYS A 183 12.70 -2.21 -43.04
CA CYS A 183 12.88 -2.04 -44.48
C CYS A 183 13.64 -3.26 -45.02
#